data_AF-A0A0F9ATU5-F1
#
_entry.id   AF-A0A0F9ATU5-F1
#
_cell.length_a   1.000
_cell.length_b   1.000
_cell.length_c   1.000
_cell.angle_alpha   90.00
_cell.angle_beta   90.00
_cell.angle_gamma   90.00
#
_symmetry.space_group_name_H-M   'P 1'
#
loop_
_entity.id
_entity.type
_entity.pdbx_description
1 polymer ?
#
loop_
_entity_poly.entity_id
_entity_poly.type
_entity_poly.pdbx_seq_one_letter_code
_entity_poly.pdbx_strand_id
1 'polypeptide(L)'
;AYKDEYEVARLHRQSGFEERIADSFEGDYKVHYHLAPPAWPTGKDGRGRPNKRKFGPWMGRAFDVLAALKPLRGTWADPFAYGADRKLEVALIDWFEGVMAKAPALPHDAALEVLSAPMEIIPNTAPPRPAE
;
A
#
# COMPACT_ATOMS: atom_id res chain seq x y z
N ALA A 1 -1.88 -9.83 1.68
CA ALA A 1 -1.61 -8.83 2.73
C ALA A 1 -1.36 -7.49 2.06
N TYR A 2 -2.17 -6.47 2.35
CA TYR A 2 -2.00 -5.12 1.82
C TYR A 2 -0.66 -4.54 2.29
N LYS A 3 0.08 -3.90 1.38
CA LYS A 3 1.28 -3.14 1.74
C LYS A 3 0.86 -1.70 2.05
N ASP A 4 0.16 -1.51 3.15
CA ASP A 4 -0.13 -0.17 3.66
C ASP A 4 1.09 0.41 4.38
N GLU A 5 1.15 1.73 4.47
CA GLU A 5 2.26 2.49 5.03
C GLU A 5 2.51 2.12 6.49
N TYR A 6 1.46 1.75 7.23
CA TYR A 6 1.56 1.25 8.61
C TYR A 6 2.26 -0.11 8.69
N GLU A 7 2.00 -1.04 7.75
CA GLU A 7 2.73 -2.30 7.68
C GLU A 7 4.17 -2.09 7.22
N VAL A 8 4.45 -1.14 6.33
CA VAL A 8 5.83 -0.75 5.97
C VAL A 8 6.59 -0.22 7.18
N ALA A 9 5.97 0.66 7.97
CA ALA A 9 6.54 1.21 9.21
C ALA A 9 6.76 0.10 10.25
N ARG A 10 5.77 -0.78 10.44
CA ARG A 10 5.88 -1.93 11.34
C ARG A 10 7.00 -2.87 10.92
N LEU A 11 7.14 -3.21 9.64
CA LEU A 11 8.21 -4.10 9.15
C LEU A 11 9.60 -3.47 9.31
N HIS A 12 9.73 -2.15 9.11
CA HIS A 12 10.96 -1.43 9.41
C HIS A 12 11.30 -1.47 10.91
N ARG A 13 10.28 -1.53 11.78
CA ARG A 13 10.44 -1.60 13.23
C ARG A 13 10.62 -3.02 13.78
N GLN A 14 9.91 -4.02 13.24
CA GLN A 14 9.72 -5.32 13.90
C GLN A 14 10.92 -6.27 13.77
N SER A 15 12.00 -5.87 13.11
CA SER A 15 13.07 -6.82 12.85
C SER A 15 14.43 -6.14 12.92
N GLY A 16 14.94 -5.85 14.12
CA GLY A 16 16.37 -5.59 14.39
C GLY A 16 17.09 -4.79 13.29
N PHE A 17 16.43 -3.83 12.66
CA PHE A 17 16.98 -3.18 11.47
C PHE A 17 18.06 -2.22 11.91
N GLU A 18 17.77 -1.44 12.95
CA GLU A 18 18.75 -0.62 13.65
C GLU A 18 19.88 -1.47 14.24
N GLU A 19 19.54 -2.63 14.83
CA GLU A 19 20.51 -3.56 15.42
C GLU A 19 21.45 -4.16 14.36
N ARG A 20 20.92 -4.60 13.21
CA ARG A 20 21.71 -5.07 12.06
C ARG A 20 22.57 -3.96 11.45
N ILE A 21 22.05 -2.73 11.38
CA ILE A 21 22.83 -1.59 10.90
C ILE A 21 23.97 -1.32 11.89
N ALA A 22 23.71 -1.36 13.19
CA ALA A 22 24.74 -1.18 14.22
C ALA A 22 25.80 -2.29 14.20
N ASP A 23 25.41 -3.55 13.97
CA ASP A 23 26.34 -4.67 13.83
C ASP A 23 27.14 -4.62 12.53
N SER A 24 26.59 -4.04 11.46
CA SER A 24 27.21 -4.05 10.13
C SER A 24 28.10 -2.84 9.85
N PHE A 25 27.98 -1.77 10.63
CA PHE A 25 28.69 -0.51 10.41
C PHE A 25 29.33 -0.01 11.70
N GLU A 26 30.67 0.03 11.72
CA GLU A 26 31.44 0.66 12.79
C GLU A 26 31.59 2.18 12.55
N GLY A 27 31.41 2.99 13.61
CA GLY A 27 31.61 4.45 13.58
C GLY A 27 30.32 5.29 13.47
N ASP A 28 30.49 6.58 13.19
CA ASP A 28 29.39 7.56 13.10
C ASP A 28 28.68 7.46 11.73
N TYR A 29 27.62 6.65 11.63
CA TYR A 29 26.84 6.50 10.40
C TYR A 29 25.49 7.24 10.48
N LYS A 30 25.00 7.68 9.32
CA LYS A 30 23.68 8.32 9.18
C LYS A 30 22.80 7.53 8.23
N VAL A 31 21.71 7.00 8.74
CA VAL A 31 20.73 6.27 7.92
C VAL A 31 19.88 7.27 7.14
N HIS A 32 19.78 7.05 5.83
CA HIS A 32 18.94 7.85 4.94
C HIS A 32 17.86 6.97 4.32
N TYR A 33 16.61 7.41 4.40
CA TYR A 33 15.45 6.66 3.93
C TYR A 33 14.98 7.22 2.59
N HIS A 34 14.84 6.37 1.56
CA HIS A 34 14.35 6.77 0.24
C HIS A 34 12.89 6.35 0.08
N LEU A 35 11.97 7.31 0.29
CA LEU A 35 10.53 7.05 0.31
C LEU A 35 9.83 7.87 -0.77
N ALA A 36 8.74 7.34 -1.32
CA ALA A 36 7.79 8.11 -2.11
C ALA A 36 6.55 8.34 -1.22
N PRO A 37 6.44 9.51 -0.56
CA PRO A 37 5.32 9.75 0.36
C PRO A 37 4.00 9.79 -0.42
N PRO A 38 3.00 8.97 -0.07
CA PRO A 38 1.69 9.01 -0.74
C PRO A 38 0.97 10.33 -0.48
N ALA A 39 1.15 10.91 0.71
CA ALA A 39 0.52 12.16 1.13
C ALA A 39 1.15 13.42 0.52
N TRP A 40 2.36 13.33 -0.05
CA TRP A 40 3.04 14.47 -0.67
C TRP A 40 3.30 14.15 -2.13
N PRO A 41 2.53 14.71 -3.09
CA PRO A 41 2.80 14.47 -4.50
C PRO A 41 4.14 15.10 -4.86
N THR A 42 5.19 14.27 -4.91
CA THR A 42 6.58 14.68 -5.23
C THR A 42 6.80 14.83 -6.73
N GLY A 43 5.72 14.88 -7.51
CA GLY A 43 5.72 14.71 -8.95
C GLY A 43 5.79 13.24 -9.36
N LYS A 44 5.50 12.99 -10.63
CA LYS A 44 5.63 11.69 -11.27
C LYS A 44 6.84 11.72 -12.20
N ASP A 45 7.57 10.62 -12.31
CA ASP A 45 8.61 10.44 -13.31
C ASP A 45 8.00 10.36 -14.73
N GLY A 46 8.84 10.33 -15.76
CA GLY A 46 8.38 10.21 -17.16
C GLY A 46 7.59 8.92 -17.47
N ARG A 47 7.49 7.99 -16.51
CA ARG A 47 6.70 6.74 -16.59
C ARG A 47 5.47 6.77 -15.66
N GLY A 48 5.14 7.92 -15.08
CA GLY A 48 3.98 8.11 -14.22
C GLY A 48 4.16 7.63 -12.77
N ARG A 49 5.36 7.21 -12.36
CA ARG A 49 5.62 6.69 -11.00
C ARG A 49 5.99 7.82 -10.03
N PRO A 50 5.56 7.78 -8.76
CA PRO A 50 5.93 8.80 -7.77
C PRO A 50 7.45 8.93 -7.58
N ASN A 51 7.95 10.17 -7.52
CA ASN A 51 9.37 10.43 -7.31
C ASN A 51 9.80 10.07 -5.87
N LYS A 52 10.87 9.27 -5.74
CA LYS A 52 11.47 8.94 -4.45
C LYS A 52 12.23 10.14 -3.90
N ARG A 53 11.99 10.50 -2.63
CA ARG A 53 12.73 11.55 -1.90
C ARG A 53 13.58 10.94 -0.80
N LYS A 54 14.72 11.58 -0.55
CA LYS A 54 15.65 11.23 0.51
C LYS A 54 15.23 11.92 1.81
N PHE A 55 15.01 11.12 2.84
CA PHE A 55 14.73 11.56 4.20
C PHE A 55 15.94 11.25 5.10
N GLY A 56 16.16 12.11 6.08
CA GLY A 56 17.27 11.96 7.03
C GLY A 56 17.00 10.93 8.13
N PRO A 57 17.94 10.78 9.08
CA PRO A 57 17.82 9.84 10.20
C PRO A 57 16.55 10.02 11.05
N TRP A 58 16.00 11.24 11.10
CA TRP A 58 14.75 11.55 11.81
C TRP A 58 13.56 10.70 11.35
N MET A 59 13.61 10.15 10.14
CA MET A 59 12.54 9.30 9.59
C MET A 59 12.38 7.98 10.33
N GLY A 60 13.44 7.48 11.00
CA GLY A 60 13.30 6.33 11.90
C GLY A 60 12.29 6.61 13.02
N ARG A 61 12.40 7.78 13.66
CA ARG A 61 11.45 8.23 14.69
C ARG A 61 10.07 8.53 14.12
N ALA A 62 9.97 8.99 12.88
CA ALA A 62 8.67 9.14 12.22
C ALA A 62 7.99 7.78 11.97
N PHE A 63 8.75 6.75 11.56
CA PHE A 63 8.24 5.39 11.45
C PHE A 63 7.84 4.80 12.80
N ASP A 64 8.53 5.15 13.89
CA ASP A 64 8.12 4.76 15.25
C ASP A 64 6.72 5.27 15.59
N VAL A 65 6.49 6.56 15.34
CA VAL A 65 5.19 7.19 15.57
C VAL A 65 4.15 6.56 14.64
N LEU A 66 4.43 6.41 13.35
CA LEU A 66 3.51 5.79 12.41
C LEU A 66 3.13 4.35 12.79
N ALA A 67 4.10 3.55 13.25
CA ALA A 67 3.84 2.20 13.73
C ALA A 67 2.93 2.18 14.97
N ALA A 68 3.10 3.14 15.89
CA ALA A 68 2.23 3.30 17.06
C ALA A 68 0.82 3.80 16.68
N LEU A 69 0.70 4.54 15.58
CA LEU A 69 -0.57 5.00 15.01
C LEU A 69 -1.26 3.94 14.14
N LYS A 70 -0.75 2.70 14.06
CA LYS A 70 -1.42 1.58 13.37
C LYS A 70 -2.91 1.40 13.73
N PRO A 71 -3.37 1.61 14.98
CA PRO A 71 -4.80 1.51 15.31
C PRO A 71 -5.69 2.55 14.61
N LEU A 72 -5.13 3.65 14.10
CA LEU A 72 -5.87 4.65 13.33
C LEU A 72 -6.19 4.18 11.91
N ARG A 73 -5.59 3.09 11.43
CA ARG A 73 -5.83 2.54 10.11
C ARG A 73 -7.31 2.23 9.91
N GLY A 74 -7.90 2.75 8.83
CA GLY A 74 -9.31 2.54 8.50
C GLY A 74 -10.29 3.32 9.39
N THR A 75 -9.80 4.20 10.26
CA THR A 75 -10.64 5.16 10.98
C THR A 75 -10.82 6.44 10.17
N TRP A 76 -11.79 7.27 10.56
CA TRP A 76 -11.98 8.60 9.95
C TRP A 76 -10.76 9.52 10.11
N ALA A 77 -9.83 9.21 11.01
CA ALA A 77 -8.62 9.98 11.25
C ALA A 77 -7.38 9.42 10.52
N ASP A 78 -7.56 8.47 9.59
CA ASP A 78 -6.49 7.91 8.78
C ASP A 78 -6.12 8.84 7.60
N PRO A 79 -4.96 9.52 7.61
CA PRO A 79 -4.57 10.43 6.54
C PRO A 79 -4.27 9.69 5.22
N PHE A 80 -3.97 8.39 5.26
CA PHE A 80 -3.68 7.58 4.06
C PHE A 80 -4.96 6.98 3.46
N ALA A 81 -6.07 6.94 4.21
CA ALA A 81 -7.36 6.47 3.72
C ALA A 81 -7.99 7.35 2.62
N TYR A 82 -7.60 8.63 2.55
CA TYR A 82 -8.20 9.60 1.63
C TYR A 82 -7.60 9.59 0.22
N GLY A 83 -6.52 8.84 -0.02
CA GLY A 83 -5.86 8.74 -1.32
C GLY A 83 -6.79 8.17 -2.41
N ALA A 84 -6.69 8.68 -3.64
CA ALA A 84 -7.48 8.19 -4.77
C ALA A 84 -7.28 6.69 -5.02
N ASP A 85 -6.02 6.24 -4.95
CA ASP A 85 -5.66 4.82 -5.08
C ASP A 85 -6.29 3.98 -3.97
N ARG A 86 -6.29 4.48 -2.72
CA ARG A 86 -6.87 3.77 -1.58
C ARG A 86 -8.39 3.62 -1.69
N LYS A 87 -9.08 4.66 -2.17
CA LYS A 87 -10.53 4.58 -2.44
C LYS A 87 -10.84 3.59 -3.55
N LEU A 88 -10.03 3.56 -4.60
CA LEU A 88 -10.18 2.61 -5.71
C LEU A 88 -9.92 1.17 -5.24
N GLU A 89 -8.88 0.95 -4.45
CA GLU A 89 -8.58 -0.36 -3.86
C GLU A 89 -9.74 -0.88 -3.00
N VAL A 90 -10.32 -0.05 -2.13
CA VAL A 90 -11.46 -0.45 -1.29
C VAL A 90 -12.69 -0.74 -2.16
N ALA A 91 -12.99 0.13 -3.13
CA ALA A 91 -14.09 -0.10 -4.06
C ALA A 91 -13.92 -1.39 -4.88
N LEU A 92 -12.68 -1.77 -5.20
CA LEU A 92 -12.37 -3.01 -5.91
C LEU A 92 -12.64 -4.25 -5.05
N ILE A 93 -12.40 -4.19 -3.73
CA ILE A 93 -12.79 -5.26 -2.80
C ILE A 93 -14.32 -5.42 -2.83
N ASP A 94 -15.07 -4.34 -2.61
CA ASP A 94 -16.54 -4.37 -2.56
C ASP A 94 -17.12 -4.90 -3.88
N TRP A 95 -16.56 -4.47 -5.01
CA TRP A 95 -16.93 -4.97 -6.33
C TRP A 95 -16.68 -6.49 -6.45
N PHE A 96 -15.49 -6.95 -6.04
CA PHE A 96 -15.13 -8.36 -6.15
C PHE A 96 -15.96 -9.24 -5.22
N GLU A 97 -16.29 -8.77 -4.02
CA GLU A 97 -17.23 -9.46 -3.12
C GLU A 97 -18.62 -9.59 -3.74
N GLY A 98 -19.12 -8.54 -4.39
CA GLY A 98 -20.38 -8.58 -5.13
C GLY A 98 -20.35 -9.56 -6.31
N VAL A 99 -19.22 -9.65 -6.99
CA VAL A 99 -18.97 -10.64 -8.04
C VAL A 99 -18.98 -12.06 -7.49
N MET A 100 -18.26 -12.32 -6.38
CA MET A 100 -18.24 -13.63 -5.72
C MET A 100 -19.63 -14.06 -5.24
N ALA A 101 -20.46 -13.13 -4.77
CA ALA A 101 -21.83 -13.43 -4.35
C ALA A 101 -22.73 -13.87 -5.52
N LYS A 102 -22.47 -13.37 -6.73
CA LYS A 102 -23.23 -13.70 -7.95
C LYS A 102 -22.71 -14.95 -8.66
N ALA A 103 -21.43 -15.28 -8.50
CA ALA A 103 -20.76 -16.39 -9.20
C ALA A 103 -21.48 -17.75 -9.09
N PRO A 104 -22.08 -18.15 -7.95
CA PRO A 104 -22.80 -19.42 -7.85
C PRO A 104 -24.04 -19.55 -8.74
N ALA A 105 -24.59 -18.42 -9.22
CA ALA A 105 -25.75 -18.39 -10.11
C ALA A 105 -25.36 -18.39 -11.60
N LEU A 106 -24.07 -18.31 -11.92
CA LEU A 106 -23.58 -18.29 -13.29
C LEU A 106 -23.22 -19.70 -13.79
N PRO A 107 -23.30 -19.95 -15.11
CA PRO A 107 -22.69 -21.13 -15.71
C PRO A 107 -21.20 -21.20 -15.38
N HIS A 108 -20.67 -22.42 -15.26
CA HIS A 108 -19.29 -22.66 -14.81
C HIS A 108 -18.24 -21.84 -15.56
N ASP A 109 -18.33 -21.78 -16.89
CA ASP A 109 -17.37 -21.06 -17.72
C ASP A 109 -17.41 -19.54 -17.48
N ALA A 110 -18.61 -18.97 -17.33
CA ALA A 110 -18.79 -17.55 -17.03
C ALA A 110 -18.35 -17.20 -15.60
N ALA A 111 -18.56 -18.10 -14.64
CA ALA A 111 -18.06 -17.93 -13.28
C ALA A 111 -16.52 -17.93 -13.25
N LEU A 112 -15.87 -18.82 -14.01
CA LEU A 112 -14.41 -18.88 -14.10
C LEU A 112 -13.84 -17.60 -14.73
N GLU A 113 -14.42 -17.11 -15.82
CA GLU A 113 -13.99 -15.88 -16.49
C GLU A 113 -14.02 -14.70 -15.50
N VAL A 114 -15.16 -14.49 -14.85
CA VAL A 114 -15.38 -13.35 -13.96
C VAL A 114 -14.53 -13.46 -12.67
N LEU A 115 -14.34 -14.65 -12.12
CA LEU A 115 -13.50 -14.87 -10.93
C LEU A 115 -11.99 -14.78 -11.24
N SER A 116 -11.59 -14.98 -12.50
CA SER A 116 -10.21 -14.85 -12.93
C SER A 116 -9.82 -13.40 -13.26
N ALA A 117 -10.78 -12.53 -13.57
CA ALA A 117 -10.57 -11.12 -13.94
C ALA A 117 -9.65 -10.31 -13.01
N PRO A 118 -9.67 -10.45 -11.66
CA PRO A 118 -8.75 -9.72 -10.79
C PRO A 118 -7.27 -10.01 -11.04
N MET A 119 -6.93 -11.18 -11.60
CA MET A 119 -5.55 -11.55 -11.90
C MET A 119 -4.97 -10.73 -13.06
N GLU A 120 -5.82 -10.12 -13.89
CA GLU A 120 -5.44 -9.28 -15.03
C GLU A 120 -5.39 -7.79 -14.68
N ILE A 121 -5.86 -7.40 -13.48
CA ILE A 121 -5.83 -6.01 -13.03
C ILE A 121 -4.38 -5.63 -12.65
N ILE A 122 -3.70 -5.01 -13.60
CA ILE A 122 -2.45 -4.29 -13.38
C ILE A 122 -2.79 -3.00 -12.58
N PRO A 123 -1.97 -2.56 -11.61
CA PRO A 123 -2.26 -1.43 -10.72
C PRO A 123 -2.45 -0.03 -11.37
N ASN A 124 -2.69 0.05 -12.69
CA ASN A 124 -2.98 1.30 -13.41
C ASN A 124 -4.23 1.19 -14.33
N THR A 125 -5.07 0.18 -14.18
CA THR A 125 -6.34 0.07 -14.91
C THR A 125 -7.52 0.33 -13.97
N ALA A 126 -8.49 1.13 -14.44
CA ALA A 126 -9.74 1.37 -13.73
C ALA A 126 -10.49 0.03 -13.52
N PRO A 127 -11.25 -0.12 -12.41
CA PRO A 127 -12.02 -1.33 -12.18
C PRO A 127 -12.99 -1.57 -13.35
N PRO A 128 -13.12 -2.81 -13.84
CA PRO A 128 -14.09 -3.13 -14.87
C PRO A 128 -15.50 -2.81 -14.35
N ARG A 129 -16.31 -2.15 -15.18
CA ARG A 129 -17.71 -1.87 -14.81
C ARG A 129 -18.41 -3.20 -14.54
N PRO A 130 -19.24 -3.31 -13.48
CA PRO A 130 -20.01 -4.51 -13.25
C PRO A 130 -20.86 -4.78 -14.50
N ALA A 131 -20.76 -6.00 -15.03
CA ALA A 131 -21.65 -6.47 -16.08
C ALA A 131 -23.09 -6.38 -15.53
N GLU A 132 -23.93 -5.63 -16.26
CA GLU A 132 -25.37 -5.54 -16.04
C GLU A 132 -26.06 -6.89 -16.21
#